data_AF-A0AAP2APY9-F1
#
_entry.id   AF-A0AAP2APY9-F1
#
_cell.length_a   1.000
_cell.length_b   1.000
_cell.length_c   1.000
_cell.angle_alpha   90.00
_cell.angle_beta   90.00
_cell.angle_gamma   90.00
#
_symmetry.space_group_name_H-M   'P 1'
#
loop_
_entity.id
_entity.type
_entity.pdbx_description
1 polymer ?
#
loop_
_entity_poly.entity_id
_entity_poly.type
_entity_poly.pdbx_seq_one_letter_code
_entity_poly.pdbx_strand_id
1 'polypeptide(L)'
;GMLLSEHIRLVAAFDHRHIFLDPTPDAARSFAERRRMFALPRSSWDDYDRALISEGGGVYARTAKSVPVSPQVRAALGLGDDVTELSPPDLVKAVLQAPVDLLWNGGIGTYVKAASESDASVGDKSNDAVRVLGADVRARVVGEGGNLGVTQLGRIEYALHGGKINTDAIDNSAGVDCSDHEVNIKILLDAVVSSGELPSADRDPLLASMTDEVARLVLADNIAQNDQLGMSRASAPQMLGVHRRLIATLVTHHGLDRKLEALPTEAEFGRRAQAGGGLTSPELATVMAHAKLALKQDLLATELPDSDFFAARLPGYFPEPLRDRFGAAIRGHSLRREIVATMLANEAIDNGGITYAYRLAEDAGASSTDAIRAYAAVTEIFELHDVWSRVGTADVPSEVSDLLMLQSRRVLDRASRWFLSNRPQPIAVGAEISRYSSEFRRLAPKVPGWLRGHHVTDLERRSRSAIADGAPRELALEVYRLLDLFCLLDIIDVADICERDGEEVAELYFALDAHLGIDWLLTAVSDLARGDRWHSLARLALRDDLYGSLRSLTLEVLVGGEPDETPEEKIDYWESTNASRLARSRSALAEIFESGTLDLATLSVAARQVRSMVRGVGTRSEVGR
;
A
#
# COMPACT_ATOMS: atom_id res chain seq x y z
N GLY A 1 -0.79 -24.07 -7.27
CA GLY A 1 -0.13 -23.99 -5.95
C GLY A 1 1.25 -24.60 -5.98
N MET A 2 1.44 -25.78 -5.38
CA MET A 2 2.78 -26.35 -5.14
C MET A 2 3.58 -26.79 -6.38
N LEU A 3 2.97 -26.80 -7.57
CA LEU A 3 3.67 -27.06 -8.85
C LEU A 3 4.26 -25.79 -9.49
N LEU A 4 4.07 -24.62 -8.89
CA LEU A 4 4.69 -23.37 -9.36
C LEU A 4 6.16 -23.23 -8.92
N SER A 5 6.66 -24.16 -8.10
CA SER A 5 8.06 -24.17 -7.67
C SER A 5 8.63 -25.59 -7.71
N GLU A 6 9.72 -25.73 -8.45
CA GLU A 6 10.52 -26.96 -8.54
C GLU A 6 11.42 -27.17 -7.32
N HIS A 7 11.50 -26.17 -6.42
CA HIS A 7 12.40 -26.18 -5.27
C HIS A 7 11.74 -26.66 -3.97
N ILE A 8 10.42 -26.89 -3.97
CA ILE A 8 9.71 -27.34 -2.77
C ILE A 8 10.13 -28.76 -2.38
N ARG A 9 10.58 -28.89 -1.13
CA ARG A 9 10.83 -30.15 -0.42
C ARG A 9 9.63 -30.48 0.46
N LEU A 10 8.69 -31.26 -0.07
CA LEU A 10 7.47 -31.64 0.65
C LEU A 10 7.79 -32.70 1.72
N VAL A 11 7.97 -32.29 2.97
CA VAL A 11 8.37 -33.19 4.05
C VAL A 11 7.22 -34.03 4.63
N ALA A 12 6.01 -33.49 4.60
CA ALA A 12 4.81 -34.16 5.09
C ALA A 12 3.57 -33.58 4.42
N ALA A 13 2.54 -34.41 4.30
CA ALA A 13 1.20 -34.01 3.90
C ALA A 13 0.16 -34.97 4.49
N PHE A 14 -1.10 -34.55 4.56
CA PHE A 14 -2.18 -35.44 4.96
C PHE A 14 -3.48 -35.07 4.26
N ASP A 15 -4.38 -36.04 4.15
CA ASP A 15 -5.77 -35.82 3.73
C ASP A 15 -6.73 -36.58 4.66
N HIS A 16 -7.95 -36.86 4.22
CA HIS A 16 -8.92 -37.64 5.02
C HIS A 16 -8.61 -39.16 5.06
N ARG A 17 -7.68 -39.64 4.24
CA ARG A 17 -7.36 -41.06 4.05
C ARG A 17 -5.97 -41.43 4.56
N HIS A 18 -4.97 -40.58 4.27
CA HIS A 18 -3.56 -40.91 4.43
C HIS A 18 -2.76 -39.77 5.06
N ILE A 19 -1.61 -40.15 5.63
CA ILE A 19 -0.52 -39.26 6.04
C ILE A 19 0.70 -39.68 5.21
N PHE A 20 1.24 -38.73 4.45
CA PHE A 20 2.46 -38.84 3.67
C PHE A 20 3.62 -38.23 4.46
N LEU A 21 4.75 -38.95 4.53
CA LEU A 21 5.98 -38.51 5.18
C LEU A 21 7.16 -38.78 4.25
N ASP A 22 7.97 -37.75 4.01
CA ASP A 22 9.24 -37.84 3.29
C ASP A 22 10.29 -36.99 4.04
N PRO A 23 11.12 -37.58 4.91
CA PRO A 23 12.00 -36.80 5.79
C PRO A 23 13.03 -35.91 5.09
N THR A 24 13.54 -36.36 3.95
CA THR A 24 14.62 -35.73 3.18
C THR A 24 14.33 -35.79 1.68
N PRO A 25 13.26 -35.13 1.20
CA PRO A 25 12.82 -35.25 -0.19
C PRO A 25 13.83 -34.59 -1.13
N ASP A 26 14.09 -35.24 -2.26
CA ASP A 26 14.80 -34.62 -3.38
C ASP A 26 13.82 -33.72 -4.15
N ALA A 27 14.12 -32.42 -4.23
CA ALA A 27 13.19 -31.43 -4.79
C ALA A 27 12.84 -31.72 -6.27
N ALA A 28 13.84 -32.05 -7.09
CA ALA A 28 13.64 -32.28 -8.52
C ALA A 28 12.85 -33.58 -8.79
N ARG A 29 13.22 -34.68 -8.12
CA ARG A 29 12.54 -35.98 -8.26
C ARG A 29 11.11 -35.92 -7.73
N SER A 30 10.92 -35.35 -6.53
CA SER A 30 9.60 -35.22 -5.92
C SER A 30 8.70 -34.24 -6.68
N PHE A 31 9.25 -33.21 -7.33
CA PHE A 31 8.48 -32.33 -8.22
C PHE A 31 7.93 -33.09 -9.44
N ALA A 32 8.78 -33.86 -10.13
CA ALA A 32 8.34 -34.66 -11.28
C ALA A 32 7.22 -35.63 -10.89
N GLU A 33 7.32 -36.24 -9.71
CA GLU A 33 6.30 -37.15 -9.18
C GLU A 33 5.00 -36.43 -8.81
N ARG A 34 5.07 -35.30 -8.11
CA ARG A 34 3.89 -34.46 -7.81
C ARG A 34 3.18 -34.03 -9.10
N ARG A 35 3.93 -33.70 -10.17
CA ARG A 35 3.37 -33.36 -11.48
C ARG A 35 2.69 -34.56 -12.14
N ARG A 36 3.28 -35.75 -12.06
CA ARG A 36 2.65 -37.00 -12.55
C ARG A 36 1.33 -37.25 -11.81
N MET A 37 1.33 -37.18 -10.48
CA MET A 37 0.14 -37.38 -9.66
C MET A 37 -0.96 -36.35 -9.95
N PHE A 38 -0.60 -35.11 -10.21
CA PHE A 38 -1.54 -34.04 -10.58
C PHE A 38 -2.23 -34.31 -11.92
N ALA A 39 -1.53 -34.94 -12.88
CA ALA A 39 -2.08 -35.28 -14.19
C ALA A 39 -2.98 -36.53 -14.18
N LEU A 40 -3.07 -37.25 -13.06
CA LEU A 40 -3.99 -38.39 -12.94
C LEU A 40 -5.44 -37.91 -12.88
N PRO A 41 -6.41 -38.62 -13.51
CA PRO A 41 -7.82 -38.27 -13.43
C PRO A 41 -8.35 -38.23 -11.99
N ARG A 42 -7.80 -39.09 -11.12
CA ARG A 42 -8.00 -39.10 -9.66
C ARG A 42 -6.68 -39.52 -9.04
N SER A 43 -6.28 -38.87 -7.95
CA SER A 43 -5.08 -39.22 -7.21
C SER A 43 -5.33 -39.16 -5.70
N SER A 44 -4.46 -39.85 -4.98
CA SER A 44 -4.35 -39.88 -3.52
C SER A 44 -2.88 -40.06 -3.15
N TRP A 45 -2.52 -39.84 -1.88
CA TRP A 45 -1.14 -40.06 -1.44
C TRP A 45 -0.66 -41.51 -1.63
N ASP A 46 -1.56 -42.50 -1.71
CA ASP A 46 -1.18 -43.89 -1.97
C ASP A 46 -0.73 -44.15 -3.42
N ASP A 47 -1.08 -43.23 -4.34
CA ASP A 47 -0.60 -43.27 -5.72
C ASP A 47 0.84 -42.74 -5.87
N TYR A 48 1.43 -42.17 -4.80
CA TYR A 48 2.82 -41.67 -4.80
C TYR A 48 3.80 -42.85 -4.90
N ASP A 49 4.77 -42.76 -5.81
CA ASP A 49 5.80 -43.78 -5.97
C ASP A 49 6.68 -43.87 -4.71
N ARG A 50 6.45 -44.91 -3.91
CA ARG A 50 7.15 -45.15 -2.64
C ARG A 50 8.66 -45.32 -2.81
N ALA A 51 9.15 -45.67 -4.01
CA ALA A 51 10.60 -45.76 -4.27
C ALA A 51 11.28 -44.38 -4.36
N LEU A 52 10.50 -43.30 -4.46
CA LEU A 52 10.99 -41.92 -4.47
C LEU A 52 10.99 -41.29 -3.07
N ILE A 53 10.31 -41.89 -2.09
CA ILE A 53 10.26 -41.42 -0.71
C ILE A 53 11.61 -41.74 -0.03
N SER A 54 12.16 -40.77 0.69
CA SER A 54 13.44 -40.95 1.38
C SER A 54 13.35 -41.94 2.57
N GLU A 55 14.52 -42.39 3.03
CA GLU A 55 14.63 -43.40 4.08
C GLU A 55 13.84 -43.01 5.34
N GLY A 56 13.09 -43.97 5.87
CA GLY A 56 12.28 -43.78 7.08
C GLY A 56 10.94 -43.08 6.84
N GLY A 57 10.66 -42.60 5.63
CA GLY A 57 9.37 -42.06 5.21
C GLY A 57 8.36 -43.13 4.81
N GLY A 58 7.17 -42.69 4.37
CA GLY A 58 6.14 -43.58 3.86
C GLY A 58 4.76 -42.92 3.76
N VAL A 59 3.80 -43.71 3.28
CA VAL A 59 2.38 -43.35 3.23
C VAL A 59 1.60 -44.29 4.13
N TYR A 60 0.88 -43.71 5.09
CA TYR A 60 0.19 -44.42 6.17
C TYR A 60 -1.30 -44.09 6.17
N ALA A 61 -2.16 -45.08 6.37
CA ALA A 61 -3.60 -44.87 6.47
C ALA A 61 -3.98 -44.18 7.79
N ARG A 62 -4.91 -43.21 7.75
CA ARG A 62 -5.46 -42.56 8.95
C ARG A 62 -6.26 -43.48 9.85
N THR A 63 -6.64 -44.66 9.35
CA THR A 63 -7.31 -45.73 10.10
C THR A 63 -6.33 -46.67 10.80
N ALA A 64 -5.02 -46.51 10.61
CA ALA A 64 -4.02 -47.31 11.33
C ALA A 64 -4.10 -47.07 12.84
N LYS A 65 -3.80 -48.10 13.64
CA LYS A 65 -3.77 -47.98 15.11
C LYS A 65 -2.60 -47.12 15.60
N SER A 66 -1.47 -47.26 14.92
CA SER A 66 -0.20 -46.59 15.24
C SER A 66 0.62 -46.48 13.96
N VAL A 67 1.43 -45.44 13.86
CA VAL A 67 2.38 -45.18 12.77
C VAL A 67 3.79 -45.17 13.37
N PRO A 68 4.71 -46.03 12.88
CA PRO A 68 6.09 -46.01 13.35
C PRO A 68 6.77 -44.70 12.97
N VAL A 69 7.52 -44.12 13.91
CA VAL A 69 8.29 -42.88 13.72
C VAL A 69 9.76 -43.22 13.71
N SER A 70 10.34 -43.14 12.50
CA SER A 70 11.78 -43.35 12.29
C SER A 70 12.61 -42.19 12.86
N PRO A 71 13.92 -42.38 13.13
CA PRO A 71 14.81 -41.28 13.49
C PRO A 71 14.81 -40.13 12.46
N GLN A 72 14.69 -40.45 11.18
CA GLN A 72 14.61 -39.48 10.10
C GLN A 72 13.33 -38.63 10.19
N VAL A 73 12.17 -39.27 10.40
CA VAL A 73 10.88 -38.56 10.60
C VAL A 73 10.91 -37.71 11.87
N ARG A 74 11.49 -38.22 12.97
CA ARG A 74 11.65 -37.42 14.20
C ARG A 74 12.41 -36.14 13.95
N ALA A 75 13.54 -36.22 13.25
CA ALA A 75 14.34 -35.06 12.91
C ALA A 75 13.55 -34.08 12.02
N ALA A 76 12.87 -34.58 10.99
CA ALA A 76 12.10 -33.76 10.05
C ALA A 76 10.91 -33.03 10.73
N LEU A 77 10.23 -33.69 11.66
CA LEU A 77 9.09 -33.11 12.40
C LEU A 77 9.49 -32.43 13.72
N GLY A 78 10.77 -32.48 14.10
CA GLY A 78 11.28 -31.91 15.35
C GLY A 78 10.67 -32.53 16.60
N LEU A 79 10.62 -33.87 16.66
CA LEU A 79 10.11 -34.69 17.76
C LEU A 79 11.25 -35.16 18.69
N GLY A 80 10.92 -35.49 19.95
CA GLY A 80 11.88 -36.01 20.93
C GLY A 80 12.39 -37.42 20.57
N ASP A 81 13.63 -37.73 20.97
CA ASP A 81 14.33 -38.98 20.60
C ASP A 81 13.64 -40.27 21.05
N ASP A 82 12.82 -40.19 22.11
CA ASP A 82 12.04 -41.26 22.69
C ASP A 82 10.77 -41.59 21.89
N VAL A 83 10.37 -40.74 20.91
CA VAL A 83 9.18 -40.96 20.08
C VAL A 83 9.47 -42.00 18.99
N THR A 84 8.99 -43.22 19.19
CA THR A 84 9.16 -44.33 18.22
C THR A 84 7.89 -44.67 17.44
N GLU A 85 6.73 -44.21 17.90
CA GLU A 85 5.44 -44.41 17.23
C GLU A 85 4.43 -43.32 17.66
N LEU A 86 3.46 -43.01 16.81
CA LEU A 86 2.38 -42.06 17.09
C LEU A 86 1.04 -42.58 16.57
N SER A 87 -0.05 -42.21 17.24
CA SER A 87 -1.39 -42.36 16.66
C SER A 87 -1.53 -41.43 15.43
N PRO A 88 -2.37 -41.76 14.43
CA PRO A 88 -2.56 -40.85 13.28
C PRO A 88 -2.97 -39.42 13.67
N PRO A 89 -3.87 -39.19 14.67
CA PRO A 89 -4.16 -37.83 15.14
C PRO A 89 -2.93 -37.09 15.71
N ASP A 90 -2.12 -37.77 16.53
CA ASP A 90 -0.92 -37.15 17.11
C ASP A 90 0.15 -36.87 16.05
N LEU A 91 0.24 -37.72 15.03
CA LEU A 91 1.11 -37.49 13.88
C LEU A 91 0.66 -36.28 13.05
N VAL A 92 -0.65 -36.08 12.85
CA VAL A 92 -1.15 -34.86 12.18
C VAL A 92 -0.80 -33.61 12.99
N LYS A 93 -0.93 -33.64 14.33
CA LYS A 93 -0.46 -32.54 15.18
C LYS A 93 1.02 -32.26 15.01
N ALA A 94 1.84 -33.32 15.01
CA ALA A 94 3.28 -33.20 14.77
C ALA A 94 3.60 -32.58 13.41
N VAL A 95 2.83 -32.91 12.36
CA VAL A 95 2.96 -32.29 11.02
C VAL A 95 2.59 -30.81 11.04
N LEU A 96 1.50 -30.42 11.70
CA LEU A 96 1.09 -29.01 11.84
C LEU A 96 2.10 -28.19 12.65
N GLN A 97 2.81 -28.83 13.57
CA GLN A 97 3.84 -28.22 14.42
C GLN A 97 5.25 -28.41 13.86
N ALA A 98 5.44 -28.93 12.63
CA ALA A 98 6.77 -29.20 12.10
C ALA A 98 7.60 -27.92 11.88
N PRO A 99 8.92 -27.94 12.09
CA PRO A 99 9.79 -26.78 11.88
C PRO A 99 10.13 -26.61 10.39
N VAL A 100 9.17 -26.13 9.61
CA VAL A 100 9.27 -25.98 8.15
C VAL A 100 9.24 -24.52 7.70
N ASP A 101 9.68 -24.22 6.47
CA ASP A 101 9.56 -22.86 5.94
C ASP A 101 8.10 -22.50 5.61
N LEU A 102 7.31 -23.45 5.11
CA LEU A 102 5.94 -23.22 4.64
C LEU A 102 4.98 -24.31 5.14
N LEU A 103 3.89 -23.91 5.79
CA LEU A 103 2.69 -24.71 5.99
C LEU A 103 1.62 -24.23 5.00
N TRP A 104 1.18 -25.11 4.10
CA TRP A 104 0.15 -24.80 3.11
C TRP A 104 -1.15 -25.53 3.42
N ASN A 105 -2.19 -24.79 3.81
CA ASN A 105 -3.51 -25.39 3.97
C ASN A 105 -4.27 -25.40 2.64
N GLY A 106 -4.24 -26.54 1.94
CA GLY A 106 -5.00 -26.74 0.70
C GLY A 106 -6.32 -27.51 0.87
N GLY A 107 -6.76 -27.75 2.10
CA GLY A 107 -7.90 -28.61 2.42
C GLY A 107 -9.07 -27.87 3.06
N ILE A 108 -10.06 -28.64 3.50
CA ILE A 108 -11.20 -28.16 4.29
C ILE A 108 -10.96 -28.55 5.75
N GLY A 109 -11.11 -27.59 6.65
CA GLY A 109 -11.05 -27.82 8.10
C GLY A 109 -10.26 -26.76 8.84
N THR A 110 -10.57 -26.58 10.12
CA THR A 110 -9.90 -25.63 11.00
C THR A 110 -8.93 -26.35 11.93
N TYR A 111 -7.65 -26.26 11.58
CA TYR A 111 -6.54 -27.01 12.18
C TYR A 111 -5.79 -26.24 13.27
N VAL A 112 -5.92 -24.91 13.28
CA VAL A 112 -5.21 -24.05 14.23
C VAL A 112 -6.19 -23.08 14.87
N LYS A 113 -6.11 -22.92 16.19
CA LYS A 113 -6.89 -21.95 16.98
C LYS A 113 -6.01 -21.18 17.96
N ALA A 114 -6.51 -20.11 18.56
CA ALA A 114 -5.85 -19.49 19.69
C ALA A 114 -6.01 -20.30 20.98
N ALA A 115 -5.10 -20.09 21.93
CA ALA A 115 -5.20 -20.65 23.28
C ALA A 115 -6.47 -20.20 24.02
N SER A 116 -6.98 -19.01 23.71
CA SER A 116 -8.22 -18.47 24.28
C SER A 116 -9.51 -19.09 23.74
N GLU A 117 -9.42 -19.90 22.68
CA GLU A 117 -10.58 -20.54 22.05
C GLU A 117 -10.72 -21.98 22.53
N SER A 118 -11.97 -22.42 22.75
CA SER A 118 -12.28 -23.83 22.96
C SER A 118 -12.50 -24.54 21.63
N ASP A 119 -12.26 -25.85 21.56
CA ASP A 119 -12.58 -26.62 20.33
C ASP A 119 -14.07 -26.52 19.97
N ALA A 120 -14.94 -26.53 20.97
CA ALA A 120 -16.38 -26.40 20.78
C ALA A 120 -16.79 -25.07 20.11
N SER A 121 -16.07 -23.97 20.37
CA SER A 121 -16.35 -22.66 19.78
C SER A 121 -15.85 -22.51 18.34
N VAL A 122 -14.92 -23.36 17.89
CA VAL A 122 -14.41 -23.35 16.51
C VAL A 122 -15.44 -23.87 15.51
N GLY A 123 -16.32 -24.78 15.93
CA GLY A 123 -17.40 -25.29 15.09
C GLY A 123 -17.01 -26.40 14.11
N ASP A 124 -15.77 -26.91 14.15
CA ASP A 124 -15.29 -28.02 13.33
C ASP A 124 -14.89 -29.25 14.16
N LYS A 125 -15.90 -30.02 14.58
CA LYS A 125 -15.70 -31.20 15.42
C LYS A 125 -14.80 -32.27 14.77
N SER A 126 -14.71 -32.29 13.45
CA SER A 126 -13.97 -33.32 12.72
C SER A 126 -12.46 -33.21 12.93
N ASN A 127 -11.98 -32.01 13.25
CA ASN A 127 -10.58 -31.71 13.46
C ASN A 127 -10.20 -31.46 14.93
N ASP A 128 -11.13 -31.57 15.89
CA ASP A 128 -10.84 -31.36 17.33
C ASP A 128 -9.65 -32.20 17.81
N ALA A 129 -9.57 -33.47 17.40
CA ALA A 129 -8.52 -34.38 17.80
C ALA A 129 -7.12 -34.02 17.26
N VAL A 130 -7.06 -33.23 16.19
CA VAL A 130 -5.81 -32.86 15.49
C VAL A 130 -5.48 -31.37 15.58
N ARG A 131 -6.37 -30.56 16.16
CA ARG A 131 -6.20 -29.11 16.25
C ARG A 131 -5.03 -28.74 17.18
N VAL A 132 -4.27 -27.73 16.77
CA VAL A 132 -3.13 -27.19 17.53
C VAL A 132 -3.33 -25.71 17.85
N LEU A 133 -2.51 -25.15 18.74
CA LEU A 133 -2.53 -23.72 19.05
C LEU A 133 -1.67 -22.95 18.04
N GLY A 134 -2.04 -21.70 17.77
CA GLY A 134 -1.25 -20.80 16.91
C GLY A 134 0.17 -20.59 17.44
N ALA A 135 0.31 -20.52 18.77
CA ALA A 135 1.61 -20.43 19.44
C ALA A 135 2.52 -21.67 19.24
N ASP A 136 1.96 -22.83 18.90
CA ASP A 136 2.72 -24.06 18.72
C ASP A 136 3.14 -24.31 17.26
N VAL A 137 2.60 -23.53 16.31
CA VAL A 137 2.96 -23.66 14.89
C VAL A 137 4.36 -23.13 14.68
N ARG A 138 5.29 -24.00 14.27
CA ARG A 138 6.71 -23.67 14.04
C ARG A 138 7.05 -23.35 12.59
N ALA A 139 6.06 -23.39 11.69
CA ALA A 139 6.26 -22.96 10.31
C ALA A 139 6.68 -21.49 10.26
N ARG A 140 7.53 -21.08 9.31
CA ARG A 140 7.90 -19.66 9.15
C ARG A 140 6.81 -18.84 8.45
N VAL A 141 6.15 -19.47 7.48
CA VAL A 141 5.03 -18.91 6.72
C VAL A 141 3.88 -19.90 6.72
N VAL A 142 2.66 -19.41 6.88
CA VAL A 142 1.43 -20.17 6.63
C VAL A 142 0.70 -19.52 5.44
N GLY A 143 0.33 -20.33 4.46
CA GLY A 143 -0.53 -19.93 3.35
C GLY A 143 -1.84 -20.69 3.38
N GLU A 144 -2.96 -19.98 3.36
CA GLU A 144 -4.30 -20.57 3.39
C GLU A 144 -4.93 -20.63 2.00
N GLY A 145 -4.73 -21.75 1.30
CA GLY A 145 -5.39 -22.03 0.02
C GLY A 145 -6.87 -22.43 0.15
N GLY A 146 -7.29 -22.92 1.32
CA GLY A 146 -8.68 -23.17 1.68
C GLY A 146 -9.19 -22.15 2.70
N ASN A 147 -10.51 -22.10 2.91
CA ASN A 147 -11.13 -21.21 3.89
C ASN A 147 -11.00 -21.77 5.32
N LEU A 148 -10.73 -20.88 6.26
CA LEU A 148 -10.74 -21.09 7.72
C LEU A 148 -9.85 -22.26 8.17
N GLY A 149 -8.64 -22.36 7.60
CA GLY A 149 -7.60 -23.27 8.08
C GLY A 149 -7.15 -22.97 9.49
N VAL A 150 -7.10 -21.68 9.78
CA VAL A 150 -6.73 -21.08 11.05
C VAL A 150 -7.88 -20.17 11.48
N THR A 151 -8.33 -20.24 12.73
CA THR A 151 -9.30 -19.25 13.24
C THR A 151 -8.66 -17.85 13.21
N GLN A 152 -9.47 -16.79 13.14
CA GLN A 152 -8.92 -15.42 13.12
C GLN A 152 -8.04 -15.13 14.34
N LEU A 153 -8.46 -15.55 15.54
CA LEU A 153 -7.63 -15.42 16.75
C LEU A 153 -6.37 -16.30 16.68
N GLY A 154 -6.45 -17.49 16.09
CA GLY A 154 -5.29 -18.35 15.85
C GLY A 154 -4.26 -17.72 14.91
N ARG A 155 -4.70 -17.00 13.87
CA ARG A 155 -3.82 -16.25 12.96
C ARG A 155 -3.08 -15.16 13.71
N ILE A 156 -3.81 -14.41 14.55
CA ILE A 156 -3.25 -13.35 15.39
C ILE A 156 -2.24 -13.92 16.38
N GLU A 157 -2.58 -15.02 17.07
CA GLU A 157 -1.68 -15.69 18.00
C GLU A 157 -0.41 -16.17 17.31
N TYR A 158 -0.51 -16.86 16.18
CA TYR A 158 0.65 -17.30 15.38
C TYR A 158 1.52 -16.12 14.92
N ALA A 159 0.90 -15.04 14.44
CA ALA A 159 1.61 -13.83 14.02
C ALA A 159 2.34 -13.14 15.17
N LEU A 160 1.75 -13.10 16.37
CA LEU A 160 2.39 -12.56 17.58
C LEU A 160 3.60 -13.39 18.05
N HIS A 161 3.66 -14.67 17.67
CA HIS A 161 4.80 -15.56 17.93
C HIS A 161 5.85 -15.55 16.80
N GLY A 162 5.76 -14.59 15.87
CA GLY A 162 6.75 -14.39 14.80
C GLY A 162 6.44 -15.11 13.49
N GLY A 163 5.31 -15.80 13.40
CA GLY A 163 4.81 -16.41 12.18
C GLY A 163 4.37 -15.39 11.13
N LYS A 164 4.47 -15.74 9.85
CA LYS A 164 3.95 -14.91 8.73
C LYS A 164 2.70 -15.54 8.16
N ILE A 165 1.57 -14.84 8.26
CA ILE A 165 0.26 -15.28 7.74
C ILE A 165 -0.59 -14.05 7.40
N ASN A 166 -1.43 -14.13 6.38
CA ASN A 166 -2.51 -13.15 6.16
C ASN A 166 -3.83 -13.73 6.68
N THR A 167 -4.96 -13.28 6.15
CA THR A 167 -6.21 -14.05 6.22
C THR A 167 -6.34 -14.91 4.97
N ASP A 168 -7.10 -16.00 5.07
CA ASP A 168 -7.53 -16.81 3.92
C ASP A 168 -8.13 -15.97 2.78
N ALA A 169 -8.93 -14.96 3.12
CA ALA A 169 -9.53 -14.03 2.16
C ALA A 169 -8.51 -13.22 1.34
N ILE A 170 -7.24 -13.16 1.75
CA ILE A 170 -6.13 -12.61 0.96
C ILE A 170 -5.40 -13.74 0.23
N ASP A 171 -5.08 -14.83 0.91
CA ASP A 171 -4.26 -15.91 0.37
C ASP A 171 -4.96 -16.73 -0.75
N ASN A 172 -6.30 -16.77 -0.75
CA ASN A 172 -7.10 -17.52 -1.73
C ASN A 172 -8.06 -16.66 -2.57
N SER A 173 -7.89 -15.33 -2.57
CA SER A 173 -8.82 -14.38 -3.21
C SER A 173 -8.93 -14.55 -4.73
N ALA A 174 -7.90 -15.07 -5.39
CA ALA A 174 -7.87 -15.30 -6.84
C ALA A 174 -9.08 -16.08 -7.37
N GLY A 175 -9.66 -17.01 -6.60
CA GLY A 175 -10.87 -17.72 -7.03
C GLY A 175 -12.12 -16.83 -7.11
N VAL A 176 -12.26 -15.92 -6.16
CA VAL A 176 -13.37 -14.93 -6.13
C VAL A 176 -13.16 -13.90 -7.23
N ASP A 177 -11.93 -13.43 -7.40
CA ASP A 177 -11.56 -12.43 -8.42
C ASP A 177 -11.75 -12.96 -9.86
N CYS A 178 -11.30 -14.20 -10.13
CA CYS A 178 -11.62 -14.90 -11.39
C CYS A 178 -13.12 -14.95 -11.66
N SER A 179 -13.94 -15.19 -10.62
CA SER A 179 -15.39 -15.27 -10.75
C SER A 179 -16.01 -13.90 -11.04
N ASP A 180 -15.48 -12.83 -10.45
CA ASP A 180 -15.92 -11.45 -10.71
C ASP A 180 -15.68 -11.07 -12.18
N HIS A 181 -14.46 -11.28 -12.67
CA HIS A 181 -14.13 -11.09 -14.09
C HIS A 181 -15.01 -11.93 -15.00
N GLU A 182 -15.18 -13.22 -14.72
CA GLU A 182 -16.00 -14.12 -15.53
C GLU A 182 -17.46 -13.66 -15.61
N VAL A 183 -18.07 -13.26 -14.48
CA VAL A 183 -19.45 -12.77 -14.44
C VAL A 183 -19.60 -11.48 -15.22
N ASN A 184 -18.71 -10.50 -15.03
CA ASN A 184 -18.78 -9.22 -15.74
C ASN A 184 -18.57 -9.39 -17.25
N ILE A 185 -17.65 -10.28 -17.66
CA ILE A 185 -17.47 -10.63 -19.08
C ILE A 185 -18.74 -11.29 -19.64
N LYS A 186 -19.38 -12.22 -18.91
CA LYS A 186 -20.61 -12.87 -19.37
C LYS A 186 -21.75 -11.87 -19.53
N ILE A 187 -21.93 -10.94 -18.59
CA ILE A 187 -22.95 -9.88 -18.69
C ILE A 187 -22.73 -9.06 -19.96
N LEU A 188 -21.49 -8.66 -20.24
CA LEU A 188 -21.13 -7.95 -21.47
C LEU A 188 -21.42 -8.79 -22.72
N LEU A 189 -20.97 -10.05 -22.74
CA LEU A 189 -21.12 -10.96 -23.87
C LEU A 189 -22.60 -11.25 -24.18
N ASP A 190 -23.42 -11.42 -23.15
CA ASP A 190 -24.86 -11.66 -23.30
C ASP A 190 -25.55 -10.43 -23.91
N ALA A 191 -25.13 -9.22 -23.56
CA ALA A 191 -25.64 -7.98 -24.15
C ALA A 191 -25.27 -7.86 -25.64
N VAL A 192 -24.01 -8.12 -26.01
CA VAL A 192 -23.59 -8.04 -27.43
C VAL A 192 -24.22 -9.13 -28.29
N VAL A 193 -24.41 -10.34 -27.75
CA VAL A 193 -25.16 -11.40 -28.45
C VAL A 193 -26.62 -10.98 -28.65
N SER A 194 -27.27 -10.44 -27.62
CA SER A 194 -28.66 -9.98 -27.69
C SER A 194 -28.85 -8.84 -28.70
N SER A 195 -27.84 -7.97 -28.87
CA SER A 195 -27.84 -6.89 -29.86
C SER A 195 -27.58 -7.37 -31.31
N GLY A 196 -27.12 -8.60 -31.48
CA GLY A 196 -26.71 -9.17 -32.78
C GLY A 196 -25.28 -8.83 -33.22
N GLU A 197 -24.51 -8.10 -32.41
CA GLU A 197 -23.10 -7.76 -32.69
C GLU A 197 -22.14 -8.96 -32.59
N LEU A 198 -22.52 -10.00 -31.83
CA LEU A 198 -21.78 -11.25 -31.72
C LEU A 198 -22.71 -12.45 -32.03
N PRO A 199 -22.37 -13.32 -32.99
CA PRO A 199 -23.10 -14.57 -33.19
C PRO A 199 -23.05 -15.44 -31.92
N SER A 200 -24.19 -16.01 -31.52
CA SER A 200 -24.28 -16.82 -30.28
C SER A 200 -23.30 -17.99 -30.24
N ALA A 201 -22.94 -18.57 -31.39
CA ALA A 201 -21.97 -19.66 -31.47
C ALA A 201 -20.52 -19.24 -31.16
N ASP A 202 -20.21 -17.95 -31.28
CA ASP A 202 -18.86 -17.41 -31.10
C ASP A 202 -18.59 -16.94 -29.66
N ARG A 203 -19.62 -16.89 -28.81
CA ARG A 203 -19.56 -16.44 -27.41
C ARG A 203 -18.58 -17.25 -26.57
N ASP A 204 -18.78 -18.56 -26.51
CA ASP A 204 -18.00 -19.42 -25.63
C ASP A 204 -16.55 -19.60 -26.13
N PRO A 205 -16.27 -19.72 -27.45
CA PRO A 205 -14.90 -19.65 -27.98
C PRO A 205 -14.19 -18.34 -27.63
N LEU A 206 -14.88 -17.19 -27.72
CA LEU A 206 -14.32 -15.91 -27.32
C LEU A 206 -14.01 -15.87 -25.82
N LEU A 207 -14.93 -16.32 -24.97
CA LEU A 207 -14.71 -16.40 -23.52
C LEU A 207 -13.46 -17.25 -23.19
N ALA A 208 -13.35 -18.44 -23.81
CA ALA A 208 -12.22 -19.34 -23.61
C ALA A 208 -10.88 -18.73 -24.10
N SER A 209 -10.91 -17.89 -25.14
CA SER A 209 -9.69 -17.27 -25.66
C SER A 209 -9.03 -16.26 -24.70
N MET A 210 -9.75 -15.79 -23.68
CA MET A 210 -9.28 -14.77 -22.73
C MET A 210 -8.71 -15.36 -21.43
N THR A 211 -8.67 -16.68 -21.27
CA THR A 211 -8.28 -17.35 -20.01
C THR A 211 -6.93 -16.86 -19.47
N ASP A 212 -5.89 -16.80 -20.31
CA ASP A 212 -4.55 -16.39 -19.86
C ASP A 212 -4.49 -14.91 -19.47
N GLU A 213 -5.22 -14.05 -20.17
CA GLU A 213 -5.27 -12.62 -19.85
C GLU A 213 -6.04 -12.37 -18.54
N VAL A 214 -7.19 -13.02 -18.34
CA VAL A 214 -7.94 -12.94 -17.07
C VAL A 214 -7.08 -13.44 -15.91
N ALA A 215 -6.34 -14.54 -16.08
CA ALA A 215 -5.41 -15.01 -15.06
C ALA A 215 -4.34 -13.96 -14.72
N ARG A 216 -3.80 -13.24 -15.72
CA ARG A 216 -2.84 -12.16 -15.49
C ARG A 216 -3.46 -10.97 -14.76
N LEU A 217 -4.69 -10.58 -15.09
CA LEU A 217 -5.41 -9.48 -14.42
C LEU A 217 -5.65 -9.82 -12.93
N VAL A 218 -6.13 -11.03 -12.66
CA VAL A 218 -6.35 -11.53 -11.31
C VAL A 218 -5.05 -11.58 -10.50
N LEU A 219 -3.98 -12.10 -11.09
CA LEU A 219 -2.67 -12.13 -10.43
C LEU A 219 -2.13 -10.72 -10.14
N ALA A 220 -2.34 -9.76 -11.04
CA ALA A 220 -1.92 -8.38 -10.81
C ALA A 220 -2.62 -7.75 -9.61
N ASP A 221 -3.94 -7.95 -9.45
CA ASP A 221 -4.69 -7.49 -8.28
C ASP A 221 -4.19 -8.18 -6.99
N ASN A 222 -4.01 -9.50 -7.02
CA ASN A 222 -3.52 -10.28 -5.88
C ASN A 222 -2.10 -9.86 -5.42
N ILE A 223 -1.21 -9.53 -6.37
CA ILE A 223 0.14 -9.03 -6.08
C ILE A 223 0.04 -7.64 -5.44
N ALA A 224 -0.70 -6.70 -6.04
CA ALA A 224 -0.83 -5.35 -5.53
C ALA A 224 -1.37 -5.31 -4.09
N GLN A 225 -2.36 -6.15 -3.77
CA GLN A 225 -2.91 -6.26 -2.41
C GLN A 225 -1.89 -6.84 -1.40
N ASN A 226 -1.05 -7.79 -1.81
CA ASN A 226 -0.01 -8.32 -0.93
C ASN A 226 1.14 -7.32 -0.72
N ASP A 227 1.50 -6.55 -1.74
CA ASP A 227 2.48 -5.47 -1.64
C ASP A 227 1.99 -4.38 -0.69
N GLN A 228 0.70 -4.01 -0.78
CA GLN A 228 0.03 -3.15 0.19
C GLN A 228 0.28 -3.65 1.61
N LEU A 229 -0.02 -4.93 1.88
CA LEU A 229 0.11 -5.50 3.21
C LEU A 229 1.56 -5.55 3.68
N GLY A 230 2.52 -5.76 2.77
CA GLY A 230 3.96 -5.63 3.03
C GLY A 230 4.31 -4.29 3.65
N MET A 231 3.98 -3.22 2.93
CA MET A 231 4.20 -1.85 3.38
C MET A 231 3.45 -1.52 4.69
N SER A 232 2.23 -2.04 4.85
CA SER A 232 1.43 -1.87 6.06
C SER A 232 2.11 -2.50 7.27
N ARG A 233 2.67 -3.71 7.13
CA ARG A 233 3.42 -4.39 8.20
C ARG A 233 4.67 -3.61 8.60
N ALA A 234 5.43 -3.12 7.62
CA ALA A 234 6.67 -2.36 7.85
C ALA A 234 6.44 -1.06 8.65
N SER A 235 5.23 -0.48 8.56
CA SER A 235 4.86 0.77 9.23
C SER A 235 3.83 0.60 10.35
N ALA A 236 3.43 -0.63 10.68
CA ALA A 236 2.31 -0.91 11.57
C ALA A 236 2.45 -0.30 12.98
N PRO A 237 3.62 -0.37 13.65
CA PRO A 237 3.80 0.27 14.94
C PRO A 237 3.64 1.80 14.90
N GLN A 238 4.25 2.45 13.91
CA GLN A 238 4.20 3.90 13.75
C GLN A 238 2.79 4.38 13.38
N MET A 239 1.98 3.52 12.77
CA MET A 239 0.63 3.81 12.31
C MET A 239 -0.46 3.34 13.29
N LEU A 240 -0.13 2.69 14.41
CA LEU A 240 -1.11 2.12 15.35
C LEU A 240 -2.16 3.15 15.80
N GLY A 241 -1.73 4.37 16.11
CA GLY A 241 -2.61 5.45 16.51
C GLY A 241 -3.62 5.85 15.42
N VAL A 242 -3.22 5.80 14.15
CA VAL A 242 -4.08 6.08 12.99
C VAL A 242 -5.02 4.90 12.75
N HIS A 243 -4.50 3.67 12.74
CA HIS A 243 -5.30 2.45 12.59
C HIS A 243 -6.42 2.37 13.64
N ARG A 244 -6.12 2.70 14.91
CA ARG A 244 -7.13 2.77 15.98
C ARG A 244 -8.28 3.70 15.63
N ARG A 245 -7.99 4.91 15.12
CA ARG A 245 -9.02 5.90 14.81
C ARG A 245 -9.78 5.54 13.53
N LEU A 246 -9.10 4.99 12.52
CA LEU A 246 -9.74 4.42 11.34
C LEU A 246 -10.74 3.33 11.72
N ILE A 247 -10.34 2.37 12.57
CA ILE A 247 -11.23 1.31 13.06
C ILE A 247 -12.44 1.92 13.80
N ALA A 248 -12.24 2.93 14.64
CA ALA A 248 -13.36 3.61 15.31
C ALA A 248 -14.34 4.26 14.31
N THR A 249 -13.81 4.89 13.25
CA THR A 249 -14.62 5.46 12.16
C THR A 249 -15.37 4.38 11.40
N LEU A 250 -14.73 3.26 11.05
CA LEU A 250 -15.38 2.13 10.38
C LEU A 250 -16.51 1.53 11.24
N VAL A 251 -16.33 1.45 12.57
CA VAL A 251 -17.37 1.00 13.50
C VAL A 251 -18.56 1.96 13.49
N THR A 252 -18.31 3.27 13.54
CA THR A 252 -19.37 4.27 13.68
C THR A 252 -20.13 4.50 12.38
N HIS A 253 -19.45 4.45 11.23
CA HIS A 253 -20.02 4.89 9.94
C HIS A 253 -20.26 3.76 8.94
N HIS A 254 -19.53 2.65 9.03
CA HIS A 254 -19.57 1.57 8.02
C HIS A 254 -19.95 0.20 8.59
N GLY A 255 -20.39 0.15 9.86
CA GLY A 255 -20.94 -1.06 10.46
C GLY A 255 -19.91 -2.14 10.81
N LEU A 256 -18.62 -1.80 10.91
CA LEU A 256 -17.60 -2.75 11.36
C LEU A 256 -17.90 -3.20 12.80
N ASP A 257 -17.89 -4.50 13.05
CA ASP A 257 -17.96 -5.09 14.39
C ASP A 257 -16.58 -5.61 14.82
N ARG A 258 -15.93 -4.89 15.75
CA ARG A 258 -14.58 -5.25 16.24
C ARG A 258 -14.52 -6.64 16.84
N LYS A 259 -15.59 -7.08 17.52
CA LYS A 259 -15.59 -8.37 18.21
C LYS A 259 -15.72 -9.51 17.20
N LEU A 260 -16.60 -9.36 16.21
CA LEU A 260 -16.76 -10.35 15.14
C LEU A 260 -15.48 -10.51 14.31
N GLU A 261 -14.81 -9.39 14.05
CA GLU A 261 -13.56 -9.33 13.27
C GLU A 261 -12.29 -9.63 14.08
N ALA A 262 -12.42 -9.90 15.38
CA ALA A 262 -11.33 -10.08 16.32
C ALA A 262 -10.28 -8.94 16.30
N LEU A 263 -10.73 -7.70 16.10
CA LEU A 263 -9.88 -6.51 16.15
C LEU A 263 -9.65 -6.05 17.60
N PRO A 264 -8.50 -5.41 17.90
CA PRO A 264 -8.16 -5.03 19.27
C PRO A 264 -9.21 -4.13 19.90
N THR A 265 -9.41 -4.27 21.21
CA THR A 265 -10.12 -3.34 22.11
C THR A 265 -9.29 -2.09 22.43
N GLU A 266 -9.89 -1.06 23.05
CA GLU A 266 -9.14 0.15 23.47
C GLU A 266 -8.01 -0.18 24.44
N ALA A 267 -8.24 -1.11 25.37
CA ALA A 267 -7.24 -1.56 26.31
C ALA A 267 -6.07 -2.28 25.60
N GLU A 268 -6.35 -3.06 24.56
CA GLU A 268 -5.32 -3.73 23.76
C GLU A 268 -4.52 -2.76 22.91
N PHE A 269 -5.16 -1.76 22.29
CA PHE A 269 -4.43 -0.67 21.63
C PHE A 269 -3.47 0.03 22.60
N GLY A 270 -3.92 0.32 23.82
CA GLY A 270 -3.08 0.91 24.87
C GLY A 270 -1.87 0.04 25.22
N ARG A 271 -2.07 -1.27 25.44
CA ARG A 271 -0.99 -2.22 25.74
C ARG A 271 0.03 -2.31 24.59
N ARG A 272 -0.45 -2.41 23.34
CA ARG A 272 0.43 -2.50 22.16
C ARG A 272 1.24 -1.23 21.95
N ALA A 273 0.63 -0.06 22.13
CA ALA A 273 1.33 1.22 22.03
C ALA A 273 2.48 1.33 23.04
N GLN A 274 2.27 0.90 24.29
CA GLN A 274 3.32 0.88 25.32
C GLN A 274 4.44 -0.11 25.00
N ALA A 275 4.12 -1.22 24.33
CA ALA A 275 5.09 -2.21 23.88
C ALA A 275 5.78 -1.85 22.54
N GLY A 276 5.44 -0.72 21.92
CA GLY A 276 5.94 -0.34 20.59
C GLY A 276 5.47 -1.26 19.46
N GLY A 277 4.35 -1.96 19.65
CA GLY A 277 3.76 -2.88 18.67
C GLY A 277 2.74 -2.22 17.75
N GLY A 278 2.30 -2.97 16.72
CA GLY A 278 1.30 -2.56 15.73
C GLY A 278 0.10 -3.50 15.65
N LEU A 279 -0.72 -3.33 14.61
CA LEU A 279 -1.61 -4.40 14.16
C LEU A 279 -0.78 -5.52 13.52
N THR A 280 -1.22 -6.76 13.70
CA THR A 280 -0.67 -7.94 13.03
C THR A 280 -1.13 -8.00 11.57
N SER A 281 -0.45 -8.78 10.73
CA SER A 281 -0.84 -8.95 9.31
C SER A 281 -2.31 -9.39 9.11
N PRO A 282 -2.87 -10.39 9.82
CA PRO A 282 -4.27 -10.75 9.66
C PRO A 282 -5.24 -9.62 10.10
N GLU A 283 -4.88 -8.82 11.12
CA GLU A 283 -5.69 -7.65 11.49
C GLU A 283 -5.61 -6.55 10.43
N LEU A 284 -4.43 -6.31 9.84
CA LEU A 284 -4.25 -5.35 8.75
C LEU A 284 -5.03 -5.77 7.50
N ALA A 285 -5.03 -7.06 7.16
CA ALA A 285 -5.83 -7.61 6.06
C ALA A 285 -7.34 -7.35 6.26
N THR A 286 -7.85 -7.60 7.47
CA THR A 286 -9.24 -7.30 7.83
C THR A 286 -9.54 -5.80 7.71
N VAL A 287 -8.69 -4.93 8.26
CA VAL A 287 -8.89 -3.47 8.18
C VAL A 287 -8.82 -2.97 6.73
N MET A 288 -7.92 -3.52 5.91
CA MET A 288 -7.81 -3.18 4.48
C MET A 288 -9.10 -3.52 3.74
N ALA A 289 -9.66 -4.71 3.96
CA ALA A 289 -10.91 -5.12 3.33
C ALA A 289 -12.07 -4.18 3.71
N HIS A 290 -12.20 -3.85 5.00
CA HIS A 290 -13.22 -2.90 5.47
C HIS A 290 -13.00 -1.48 4.94
N ALA A 291 -11.75 -1.03 4.81
CA ALA A 291 -11.44 0.27 4.21
C ALA A 291 -11.82 0.33 2.72
N LYS A 292 -11.55 -0.73 1.95
CA LYS A 292 -11.99 -0.85 0.55
C LYS A 292 -13.51 -0.85 0.42
N LEU A 293 -14.20 -1.61 1.28
CA LEU A 293 -15.67 -1.67 1.29
C LEU A 293 -16.29 -0.31 1.63
N ALA A 294 -15.78 0.36 2.67
CA ALA A 294 -16.22 1.70 3.07
C ALA A 294 -16.04 2.72 1.93
N LEU A 295 -14.85 2.73 1.31
CA LEU A 295 -14.55 3.61 0.19
C LEU A 295 -15.47 3.32 -1.00
N LYS A 296 -15.65 2.06 -1.38
CA LYS A 296 -16.57 1.68 -2.46
C LYS A 296 -18.01 2.13 -2.18
N GLN A 297 -18.50 1.96 -0.95
CA GLN A 297 -19.84 2.42 -0.54
C GLN A 297 -19.99 3.94 -0.70
N ASP A 298 -19.00 4.70 -0.22
CA ASP A 298 -19.01 6.17 -0.33
C ASP A 298 -18.99 6.62 -1.80
N LEU A 299 -18.21 5.97 -2.66
CA LEU A 299 -18.13 6.30 -4.08
C LEU A 299 -19.46 6.03 -4.78
N LEU A 300 -20.09 4.88 -4.52
CA LEU A 300 -21.38 4.50 -5.10
C LEU A 300 -22.54 5.38 -4.64
N ALA A 301 -22.42 6.03 -3.48
CA ALA A 301 -23.38 7.02 -3.00
C ALA A 301 -23.32 8.36 -3.76
N THR A 302 -22.41 8.50 -4.73
CA THR A 302 -22.21 9.72 -5.53
C THR A 302 -22.16 9.42 -7.03
N GLU A 303 -22.15 10.48 -7.84
CA GLU A 303 -21.98 10.40 -9.30
C GLU A 303 -20.51 10.38 -9.75
N LEU A 304 -19.55 10.27 -8.82
CA LEU A 304 -18.12 10.22 -9.16
C LEU A 304 -17.80 9.12 -10.19
N PRO A 305 -18.28 7.86 -10.04
CA PRO A 305 -17.97 6.78 -10.98
C PRO A 305 -18.47 7.03 -12.41
N ASP A 306 -19.52 7.85 -12.61
CA ASP A 306 -20.08 8.16 -13.92
C ASP A 306 -19.49 9.41 -14.56
N SER A 307 -18.68 10.19 -13.84
CA SER A 307 -18.04 11.35 -14.43
C SER A 307 -17.11 10.92 -15.57
N ASP A 308 -17.08 11.67 -16.67
CA ASP A 308 -16.38 11.30 -17.91
C ASP A 308 -14.94 10.85 -17.66
N PHE A 309 -14.23 11.53 -16.77
CA PHE A 309 -12.85 11.20 -16.39
C PHE A 309 -12.72 9.79 -15.81
N PHE A 310 -13.57 9.42 -14.84
CA PHE A 310 -13.49 8.12 -14.16
C PHE A 310 -14.16 7.00 -14.97
N ALA A 311 -15.27 7.30 -15.65
CA ALA A 311 -15.93 6.35 -16.53
C ALA A 311 -15.02 5.91 -17.70
N ALA A 312 -14.10 6.77 -18.15
CA ALA A 312 -13.10 6.42 -19.16
C ALA A 312 -12.12 5.32 -18.73
N ARG A 313 -12.03 4.99 -17.44
CA ARG A 313 -11.19 3.89 -16.91
C ARG A 313 -11.81 2.51 -17.11
N LEU A 314 -13.13 2.44 -17.24
CA LEU A 314 -13.90 1.18 -17.32
C LEU A 314 -13.36 0.18 -18.36
N PRO A 315 -12.95 0.57 -19.58
CA PRO A 315 -12.38 -0.38 -20.53
C PRO A 315 -11.19 -1.14 -19.97
N GLY A 316 -10.35 -0.51 -19.15
CA GLY A 316 -9.15 -1.14 -18.57
C GLY A 316 -9.43 -2.36 -17.69
N TYR A 317 -10.65 -2.50 -17.16
CA TYR A 317 -11.09 -3.69 -16.42
C TYR A 317 -11.21 -4.94 -17.32
N PHE A 318 -11.63 -4.76 -18.57
CA PHE A 318 -11.91 -5.86 -19.48
C PHE A 318 -10.65 -6.31 -20.24
N PRO A 319 -10.54 -7.62 -20.57
CA PRO A 319 -9.51 -8.14 -21.45
C PRO A 319 -9.44 -7.44 -22.81
N GLU A 320 -8.25 -7.35 -23.39
CA GLU A 320 -7.97 -6.69 -24.67
C GLU A 320 -8.95 -7.10 -25.80
N PRO A 321 -9.28 -8.39 -26.02
CA PRO A 321 -10.22 -8.78 -27.07
C PRO A 321 -11.60 -8.13 -26.96
N LEU A 322 -12.06 -7.79 -25.75
CA LEU A 322 -13.34 -7.12 -25.55
C LEU A 322 -13.22 -5.61 -25.72
N ARG A 323 -12.10 -5.02 -25.28
CA ARG A 323 -11.84 -3.58 -25.40
C ARG A 323 -11.85 -3.14 -26.86
N ASP A 324 -11.16 -3.89 -27.71
CA ASP A 324 -10.97 -3.54 -29.11
C ASP A 324 -12.26 -3.70 -29.93
N ARG A 325 -13.07 -4.71 -29.60
CA ARG A 325 -14.24 -5.09 -30.39
C ARG A 325 -15.53 -4.46 -29.89
N PHE A 326 -15.66 -4.25 -28.57
CA PHE A 326 -16.94 -3.96 -27.93
C PHE A 326 -16.89 -2.73 -27.01
N GLY A 327 -16.06 -1.73 -27.33
CA GLY A 327 -15.92 -0.51 -26.53
C GLY A 327 -17.24 0.24 -26.27
N ALA A 328 -18.20 0.20 -27.20
CA ALA A 328 -19.53 0.78 -26.99
C ALA A 328 -20.36 -0.02 -25.95
N ALA A 329 -20.36 -1.35 -26.05
CA ALA A 329 -21.05 -2.22 -25.10
C ALA A 329 -20.42 -2.13 -23.70
N ILE A 330 -19.10 -1.98 -23.61
CA ILE A 330 -18.39 -1.75 -22.35
C ILE A 330 -18.89 -0.47 -21.67
N ARG A 331 -18.98 0.64 -22.41
CA ARG A 331 -19.55 1.90 -21.86
C ARG A 331 -21.00 1.74 -21.41
N GLY A 332 -21.76 0.86 -22.06
CA GLY A 332 -23.13 0.51 -21.71
C GLY A 332 -23.28 -0.57 -20.63
N HIS A 333 -22.20 -1.09 -20.05
CA HIS A 333 -22.25 -2.21 -19.12
C HIS A 333 -23.16 -1.91 -17.91
N SER A 334 -24.00 -2.88 -17.54
CA SER A 334 -25.01 -2.68 -16.48
C SER A 334 -24.40 -2.43 -15.10
N LEU A 335 -23.22 -2.99 -14.84
CA LEU A 335 -22.47 -2.80 -13.58
C LEU A 335 -21.31 -1.81 -13.72
N ARG A 336 -21.34 -0.91 -14.72
CA ARG A 336 -20.22 0.02 -14.96
C ARG A 336 -19.84 0.83 -13.73
N ARG A 337 -20.81 1.27 -12.93
CA ARG A 337 -20.59 2.10 -11.73
C ARG A 337 -19.87 1.30 -10.66
N GLU A 338 -20.34 0.08 -10.43
CA GLU A 338 -19.79 -0.86 -9.45
C GLU A 338 -18.37 -1.29 -9.81
N ILE A 339 -18.10 -1.55 -11.09
CA ILE A 339 -16.76 -1.88 -11.58
C ILE A 339 -15.83 -0.68 -11.38
N VAL A 340 -16.19 0.51 -11.85
CA VAL A 340 -15.37 1.72 -11.70
C VAL A 340 -15.12 2.03 -10.22
N ALA A 341 -16.14 2.00 -9.36
CA ALA A 341 -15.97 2.23 -7.93
C ALA A 341 -15.01 1.21 -7.28
N THR A 342 -15.07 -0.05 -7.70
CA THR A 342 -14.16 -1.10 -7.20
C THR A 342 -12.73 -0.86 -7.66
N MET A 343 -12.52 -0.53 -8.93
CA MET A 343 -11.19 -0.18 -9.47
C MET A 343 -10.56 0.98 -8.71
N LEU A 344 -11.32 2.06 -8.51
CA LEU A 344 -10.84 3.26 -7.82
C LEU A 344 -10.52 2.98 -6.34
N ALA A 345 -11.35 2.18 -5.66
CA ALA A 345 -11.12 1.81 -4.28
C ALA A 345 -9.87 0.92 -4.13
N ASN A 346 -9.70 -0.08 -4.99
CA ASN A 346 -8.52 -0.94 -5.00
C ASN A 346 -7.27 -0.12 -5.25
N GLU A 347 -7.22 0.62 -6.35
CA GLU A 347 -6.06 1.40 -6.77
C GLU A 347 -5.62 2.42 -5.71
N ALA A 348 -6.55 3.16 -5.11
CA ALA A 348 -6.24 4.13 -4.08
C ALA A 348 -5.74 3.48 -2.78
N ILE A 349 -6.28 2.32 -2.38
CA ILE A 349 -5.85 1.62 -1.16
C ILE A 349 -4.54 0.88 -1.37
N ASP A 350 -4.38 0.19 -2.50
CA ASP A 350 -3.21 -0.63 -2.80
C ASP A 350 -1.96 0.26 -2.95
N ASN A 351 -2.10 1.41 -3.62
CA ASN A 351 -0.99 2.34 -3.82
C ASN A 351 -0.90 3.45 -2.76
N GLY A 352 -2.02 4.00 -2.29
CA GLY A 352 -2.04 5.08 -1.28
C GLY A 352 -1.94 4.58 0.16
N GLY A 353 -2.35 3.33 0.41
CA GLY A 353 -2.35 2.67 1.71
C GLY A 353 -3.71 2.68 2.41
N ILE A 354 -3.91 1.73 3.33
CA ILE A 354 -5.16 1.50 4.09
C ILE A 354 -5.76 2.79 4.67
N THR A 355 -4.92 3.70 5.14
CA THR A 355 -5.36 4.92 5.85
C THR A 355 -5.46 6.16 4.96
N TYR A 356 -5.20 6.07 3.65
CA TYR A 356 -5.03 7.24 2.77
C TYR A 356 -6.24 8.19 2.81
N ALA A 357 -7.42 7.70 2.41
CA ALA A 357 -8.64 8.52 2.37
C ALA A 357 -9.01 9.05 3.77
N TYR A 358 -8.88 8.19 4.79
CA TYR A 358 -9.16 8.55 6.18
C TYR A 358 -8.27 9.69 6.69
N ARG A 359 -6.97 9.65 6.38
CA ARG A 359 -6.04 10.71 6.81
C ARG A 359 -6.32 12.02 6.10
N LEU A 360 -6.72 12.01 4.82
CA LEU A 360 -7.15 13.24 4.15
C LEU A 360 -8.43 13.81 4.77
N ALA A 361 -9.38 12.96 5.18
CA ALA A 361 -10.56 13.39 5.91
C ALA A 361 -10.19 14.01 7.27
N GLU A 362 -9.26 13.40 8.01
CA GLU A 362 -8.82 13.88 9.32
C GLU A 362 -8.00 15.19 9.23
N ASP A 363 -7.11 15.28 8.24
CA ASP A 363 -6.14 16.37 8.11
C ASP A 363 -6.73 17.59 7.36
N ALA A 364 -7.59 17.37 6.37
CA ALA A 364 -8.10 18.41 5.46
C ALA A 364 -9.62 18.51 5.41
N GLY A 365 -10.35 17.71 6.19
CA GLY A 365 -11.83 17.69 6.15
C GLY A 365 -12.40 17.15 4.83
N ALA A 366 -11.60 16.42 4.06
CA ALA A 366 -11.96 15.89 2.75
C ALA A 366 -12.97 14.74 2.85
N SER A 367 -13.88 14.64 1.89
CA SER A 367 -14.69 13.42 1.71
C SER A 367 -13.88 12.30 1.04
N SER A 368 -14.39 11.07 1.08
CA SER A 368 -13.85 9.93 0.32
C SER A 368 -13.77 10.24 -1.18
N THR A 369 -14.74 10.98 -1.73
CA THR A 369 -14.71 11.38 -3.14
C THR A 369 -13.64 12.43 -3.44
N ASP A 370 -13.40 13.37 -2.52
CA ASP A 370 -12.33 14.37 -2.66
C ASP A 370 -10.96 13.69 -2.61
N ALA A 371 -10.80 12.69 -1.73
CA ALA A 371 -9.58 11.88 -1.66
C ALA A 371 -9.27 11.14 -2.97
N ILE A 372 -10.28 10.57 -3.63
CA ILE A 372 -10.11 9.91 -4.94
C ILE A 372 -9.81 10.92 -6.06
N ARG A 373 -10.46 12.08 -6.06
CA ARG A 373 -10.15 13.15 -7.02
C ARG A 373 -8.72 13.65 -6.88
N ALA A 374 -8.28 13.87 -5.65
CA ALA A 374 -6.91 14.26 -5.35
C ALA A 374 -5.92 13.16 -5.74
N TYR A 375 -6.22 11.90 -5.42
CA TYR A 375 -5.42 10.75 -5.83
C TYR A 375 -5.22 10.72 -7.34
N ALA A 376 -6.30 10.83 -8.11
CA ALA A 376 -6.26 10.80 -9.57
C ALA A 376 -5.47 11.97 -10.17
N ALA A 377 -5.67 13.19 -9.67
CA ALA A 377 -4.91 14.35 -10.15
C ALA A 377 -3.40 14.17 -9.89
N VAL A 378 -3.04 13.76 -8.67
CA VAL A 378 -1.63 13.64 -8.26
C VAL A 378 -0.91 12.50 -8.98
N THR A 379 -1.54 11.33 -9.08
CA THR A 379 -0.93 10.17 -9.74
C THR A 379 -0.64 10.42 -11.22
N GLU A 380 -1.52 11.13 -11.91
CA GLU A 380 -1.33 11.52 -13.31
C GLU A 380 -0.28 12.63 -13.47
N ILE A 381 -0.32 13.68 -12.64
CA ILE A 381 0.62 14.82 -12.76
C ILE A 381 2.06 14.42 -12.41
N PHE A 382 2.24 13.59 -11.39
CA PHE A 382 3.55 13.11 -10.93
C PHE A 382 3.98 11.79 -11.59
N GLU A 383 3.16 11.24 -12.50
CA GLU A 383 3.42 9.98 -13.21
C GLU A 383 3.75 8.82 -12.24
N LEU A 384 3.03 8.76 -11.10
CA LEU A 384 3.36 7.85 -10.00
C LEU A 384 3.18 6.38 -10.37
N HIS A 385 2.25 6.05 -11.27
CA HIS A 385 2.08 4.66 -11.73
C HIS A 385 3.33 4.11 -12.40
N ASP A 386 4.05 4.92 -13.18
CA ASP A 386 5.29 4.52 -13.83
C ASP A 386 6.42 4.32 -12.82
N VAL A 387 6.49 5.21 -11.82
CA VAL A 387 7.44 5.07 -10.70
C VAL A 387 7.16 3.77 -9.93
N TRP A 388 5.90 3.50 -9.58
CA TRP A 388 5.50 2.29 -8.86
C TRP A 388 5.78 1.02 -9.66
N SER A 389 5.50 1.03 -10.96
CA SER A 389 5.82 -0.09 -11.86
C SER A 389 7.30 -0.41 -11.86
N ARG A 390 8.16 0.63 -11.94
CA ARG A 390 9.62 0.45 -11.92
C ARG A 390 10.15 0.00 -10.57
N VAL A 391 9.55 0.44 -9.46
CA VAL A 391 9.88 -0.07 -8.12
C VAL A 391 9.46 -1.54 -7.97
N GLY A 392 8.24 -1.89 -8.38
CA GLY A 392 7.71 -3.25 -8.26
C GLY A 392 8.40 -4.29 -9.16
N THR A 393 9.03 -3.84 -10.26
CA THR A 393 9.80 -4.71 -11.17
C THR A 393 11.30 -4.69 -10.91
N ALA A 394 11.78 -3.87 -9.97
CA ALA A 394 13.19 -3.84 -9.61
C ALA A 394 13.58 -5.12 -8.84
N ASP A 395 14.69 -5.73 -9.23
CA ASP A 395 15.27 -6.88 -8.53
C ASP A 395 15.97 -6.42 -7.24
N VAL A 396 15.18 -6.10 -6.22
CA VAL A 396 15.62 -5.59 -4.91
C VAL A 396 14.95 -6.35 -3.78
N PRO A 397 15.55 -6.37 -2.57
CA PRO A 397 14.87 -6.91 -1.39
C PRO A 397 13.51 -6.24 -1.16
N SER A 398 12.51 -7.00 -0.70
CA SER A 398 11.15 -6.48 -0.46
C SER A 398 11.14 -5.27 0.49
N GLU A 399 12.00 -5.27 1.50
CA GLU A 399 12.13 -4.15 2.45
C GLU A 399 12.59 -2.86 1.77
N VAL A 400 13.41 -2.97 0.72
CA VAL A 400 13.89 -1.82 -0.07
C VAL A 400 12.78 -1.32 -1.00
N SER A 401 12.05 -2.22 -1.65
CA SER A 401 10.87 -1.87 -2.45
C SER A 401 9.81 -1.15 -1.60
N ASP A 402 9.49 -1.69 -0.43
CA ASP A 402 8.57 -1.08 0.55
C ASP A 402 9.02 0.33 0.95
N LEU A 403 10.32 0.52 1.22
CA LEU A 403 10.88 1.81 1.57
C LEU A 403 10.68 2.85 0.46
N LEU A 404 10.95 2.48 -0.79
CA LEU A 404 10.78 3.36 -1.96
C LEU A 404 9.31 3.70 -2.18
N MET A 405 8.42 2.71 -2.12
CA MET A 405 6.98 2.92 -2.22
C MET A 405 6.46 3.85 -1.12
N LEU A 406 6.92 3.69 0.13
CA LEU A 406 6.58 4.60 1.22
C LEU A 406 7.05 6.04 0.98
N GLN A 407 8.19 6.26 0.31
CA GLN A 407 8.61 7.62 -0.05
C GLN A 407 7.67 8.25 -1.08
N SER A 408 7.27 7.52 -2.12
CA SER A 408 6.31 8.01 -3.11
C SER A 408 4.95 8.34 -2.49
N ARG A 409 4.49 7.51 -1.52
CA ARG A 409 3.26 7.77 -0.76
C ARG A 409 3.32 9.08 0.02
N ARG A 410 4.48 9.48 0.54
CA ARG A 410 4.63 10.78 1.22
C ARG A 410 4.34 11.95 0.28
N VAL A 411 4.73 11.83 -0.99
CA VAL A 411 4.49 12.85 -2.03
C VAL A 411 3.01 12.86 -2.37
N LEU A 412 2.42 11.69 -2.60
CA LEU A 412 0.98 11.54 -2.82
C LEU A 412 0.18 12.23 -1.70
N ASP A 413 0.50 11.93 -0.44
CA ASP A 413 -0.12 12.53 0.74
C ASP A 413 -0.01 14.07 0.78
N ARG A 414 1.15 14.62 0.40
CA ARG A 414 1.41 16.08 0.42
C ARG A 414 0.70 16.78 -0.74
N ALA A 415 0.87 16.26 -1.95
CA ALA A 415 0.25 16.79 -3.16
C ALA A 415 -1.28 16.71 -3.08
N SER A 416 -1.84 15.62 -2.55
CA SER A 416 -3.30 15.51 -2.39
C SER A 416 -3.83 16.59 -1.44
N ARG A 417 -3.20 16.82 -0.29
CA ARG A 417 -3.57 17.93 0.61
C ARG A 417 -3.42 19.29 -0.06
N TRP A 418 -2.33 19.49 -0.80
CA TRP A 418 -2.11 20.73 -1.54
C TRP A 418 -3.25 21.02 -2.51
N PHE A 419 -3.71 20.03 -3.28
CA PHE A 419 -4.85 20.16 -4.18
C PHE A 419 -6.14 20.48 -3.43
N LEU A 420 -6.38 19.81 -2.29
CA LEU A 420 -7.56 20.02 -1.46
C LEU A 420 -7.61 21.43 -0.84
N SER A 421 -6.45 22.02 -0.53
CA SER A 421 -6.36 23.34 0.09
C SER A 421 -6.26 24.50 -0.89
N ASN A 422 -5.65 24.28 -2.07
CA ASN A 422 -5.34 25.37 -3.01
C ASN A 422 -6.25 25.42 -4.23
N ARG A 423 -7.03 24.37 -4.51
CA ARG A 423 -7.92 24.31 -5.68
C ARG A 423 -9.40 24.37 -5.27
N PRO A 424 -10.27 24.93 -6.13
CA PRO A 424 -11.72 24.88 -5.91
C PRO A 424 -12.21 23.44 -5.73
N GLN A 425 -13.11 23.25 -4.75
CA GLN A 425 -13.71 21.95 -4.45
C GLN A 425 -15.13 21.85 -5.05
N PRO A 426 -15.52 20.68 -5.60
CA PRO A 426 -14.70 19.48 -5.79
C PRO A 426 -13.65 19.67 -6.89
N ILE A 427 -12.49 19.01 -6.74
CA ILE A 427 -11.38 19.07 -7.72
C ILE A 427 -11.87 18.67 -9.12
N ALA A 428 -11.69 19.57 -10.09
CA ALA A 428 -11.94 19.32 -11.51
C ALA A 428 -10.78 18.53 -12.14
N VAL A 429 -10.69 17.23 -11.83
CA VAL A 429 -9.53 16.35 -12.12
C VAL A 429 -8.93 16.56 -13.51
N GLY A 430 -9.74 16.44 -14.59
CA GLY A 430 -9.24 16.60 -15.95
C GLY A 430 -8.69 18.00 -16.27
N ALA A 431 -9.29 19.05 -15.70
CA ALA A 431 -8.81 20.43 -15.88
C ALA A 431 -7.51 20.66 -15.12
N GLU A 432 -7.39 20.14 -13.89
CA GLU A 432 -6.17 20.25 -13.09
C GLU A 432 -5.02 19.44 -13.72
N ILE A 433 -5.26 18.22 -14.20
CA ILE A 433 -4.26 17.45 -14.96
C ILE A 433 -3.80 18.22 -16.19
N SER A 434 -4.73 18.80 -16.95
CA SER A 434 -4.40 19.62 -18.14
C SER A 434 -3.57 20.85 -17.78
N ARG A 435 -3.87 21.48 -16.65
CA ARG A 435 -3.15 22.65 -16.13
C ARG A 435 -1.71 22.34 -15.75
N TYR A 436 -1.47 21.28 -14.98
CA TYR A 436 -0.12 21.02 -14.43
C TYR A 436 0.74 20.11 -15.28
N SER A 437 0.20 19.08 -15.95
CA SER A 437 1.03 17.97 -16.46
C SER A 437 2.06 18.40 -17.51
N SER A 438 1.69 19.32 -18.42
CA SER A 438 2.61 19.82 -19.45
C SER A 438 3.80 20.55 -18.84
N GLU A 439 3.53 21.53 -17.98
CA GLU A 439 4.57 22.32 -17.33
C GLU A 439 5.37 21.49 -16.33
N PHE A 440 4.72 20.58 -15.61
CA PHE A 440 5.41 19.66 -14.70
C PHE A 440 6.44 18.80 -15.44
N ARG A 441 6.07 18.18 -16.58
CA ARG A 441 7.03 17.42 -17.41
C ARG A 441 8.15 18.28 -17.98
N ARG A 442 7.86 19.55 -18.31
CA ARG A 442 8.85 20.49 -18.84
C ARG A 442 9.87 20.91 -17.78
N LEU A 443 9.41 21.16 -16.55
CA LEU A 443 10.21 21.73 -15.46
C LEU A 443 10.88 20.67 -14.59
N ALA A 444 10.26 19.50 -14.39
CA ALA A 444 10.79 18.45 -13.50
C ALA A 444 12.23 18.01 -13.81
N PRO A 445 12.65 17.83 -15.08
CA PRO A 445 14.04 17.50 -15.41
C PRO A 445 15.05 18.61 -15.06
N LYS A 446 14.60 19.86 -14.90
CA LYS A 446 15.43 21.04 -14.62
C LYS A 446 15.63 21.30 -13.13
N VAL A 447 14.71 20.83 -12.28
CA VAL A 447 14.77 20.97 -10.82
C VAL A 447 16.16 20.67 -10.21
N PRO A 448 16.89 19.62 -10.61
CA PRO A 448 18.23 19.36 -10.06
C PRO A 448 19.22 20.50 -10.24
N GLY A 449 19.08 21.32 -11.30
CA GLY A 449 19.92 22.49 -11.55
C GLY A 449 19.55 23.71 -10.69
N TRP A 450 18.34 23.74 -10.12
CA TRP A 450 17.88 24.82 -9.24
C TRP A 450 18.07 24.51 -7.76
N LEU A 451 18.28 23.26 -7.38
CA LEU A 451 18.59 22.89 -5.99
C LEU A 451 19.87 23.59 -5.53
N ARG A 452 19.79 24.28 -4.39
CA ARG A 452 20.88 25.04 -3.78
C ARG A 452 21.10 24.60 -2.34
N GLY A 453 22.31 24.82 -1.81
CA GLY A 453 22.59 24.66 -0.39
C GLY A 453 22.23 23.29 0.19
N HIS A 454 21.38 23.27 1.22
CA HIS A 454 21.05 22.09 2.02
C HIS A 454 20.25 21.05 1.20
N HIS A 455 19.35 21.46 0.30
CA HIS A 455 18.61 20.57 -0.63
C HIS A 455 19.50 19.56 -1.38
N VAL A 456 20.63 20.00 -1.93
CA VAL A 456 21.54 19.13 -2.71
C VAL A 456 22.09 18.01 -1.83
N THR A 457 22.56 18.38 -0.63
CA THR A 457 23.12 17.42 0.33
C THR A 457 22.04 16.51 0.94
N ASP A 458 20.82 17.01 1.06
CA ASP A 458 19.71 16.29 1.67
C ASP A 458 19.19 15.15 0.78
N LEU A 459 19.09 15.33 -0.54
CA LEU A 459 18.68 14.26 -1.46
C LEU A 459 19.63 13.05 -1.39
N GLU A 460 20.94 13.30 -1.42
CA GLU A 460 21.94 12.23 -1.29
C GLU A 460 21.89 11.58 0.09
N ARG A 461 21.68 12.36 1.15
CA ARG A 461 21.54 11.85 2.52
C ARG A 461 20.32 10.95 2.65
N ARG A 462 19.16 11.38 2.16
CA ARG A 462 17.89 10.64 2.27
C ARG A 462 17.90 9.33 1.46
N SER A 463 18.51 9.32 0.27
CA SER A 463 18.57 8.15 -0.61
C SER A 463 19.65 7.13 -0.22
N ARG A 464 20.64 7.53 0.59
CA ARG A 464 21.83 6.71 0.92
C ARG A 464 21.50 5.31 1.45
N SER A 465 20.56 5.19 2.39
CA SER A 465 20.22 3.90 2.99
C SER A 465 19.66 2.96 1.94
N ALA A 466 18.64 3.40 1.19
CA ALA A 466 18.03 2.59 0.14
C ALA A 466 19.07 2.07 -0.87
N ILE A 467 20.02 2.94 -1.27
CA ILE A 467 21.11 2.55 -2.19
C ILE A 467 22.05 1.53 -1.54
N ALA A 468 22.45 1.77 -0.28
CA ALA A 468 23.32 0.84 0.45
C ALA A 468 22.67 -0.53 0.68
N ASP A 469 21.34 -0.55 0.81
CA ASP A 469 20.53 -1.74 1.05
C ASP A 469 20.16 -2.49 -0.25
N GLY A 470 20.54 -1.96 -1.43
CA GLY A 470 20.45 -2.66 -2.72
C GLY A 470 19.62 -1.96 -3.80
N ALA A 471 19.05 -0.79 -3.55
CA ALA A 471 18.29 -0.07 -4.58
C ALA A 471 19.20 0.43 -5.72
N PRO A 472 18.77 0.31 -7.00
CA PRO A 472 19.44 1.01 -8.10
C PRO A 472 19.51 2.52 -7.83
N ARG A 473 20.71 3.09 -7.93
CA ARG A 473 20.97 4.51 -7.57
C ARG A 473 20.02 5.47 -8.28
N GLU A 474 19.81 5.29 -9.57
CA GLU A 474 18.95 6.16 -10.37
C GLU A 474 17.50 6.12 -9.89
N LEU A 475 16.96 4.92 -9.65
CA LEU A 475 15.60 4.73 -9.14
C LEU A 475 15.43 5.32 -7.74
N ALA A 476 16.39 5.10 -6.84
CA ALA A 476 16.36 5.68 -5.50
C ALA A 476 16.39 7.21 -5.56
N LEU A 477 17.30 7.81 -6.35
CA LEU A 477 17.37 9.26 -6.48
C LEU A 477 16.08 9.84 -7.07
N GLU A 478 15.49 9.18 -8.06
CA GLU A 478 14.22 9.59 -8.66
C GLU A 478 13.07 9.58 -7.64
N VAL A 479 12.86 8.47 -6.94
CA VAL A 479 11.79 8.33 -5.93
C VAL A 479 11.94 9.38 -4.82
N TYR A 480 13.15 9.59 -4.32
CA TYR A 480 13.38 10.57 -3.27
C TYR A 480 13.27 12.02 -3.76
N ARG A 481 13.55 12.27 -5.05
CA ARG A 481 13.40 13.58 -5.69
C ARG A 481 11.96 14.00 -5.89
N LEU A 482 10.99 13.08 -5.90
CA LEU A 482 9.57 13.43 -5.98
C LEU A 482 9.14 14.48 -4.93
N LEU A 483 9.78 14.51 -3.76
CA LEU A 483 9.54 15.55 -2.74
C LEU A 483 10.10 16.92 -3.12
N ASP A 484 11.19 16.95 -3.88
CA ASP A 484 11.78 18.17 -4.42
C ASP A 484 10.99 18.67 -5.66
N LEU A 485 10.28 17.76 -6.35
CA LEU A 485 9.35 18.12 -7.44
C LEU A 485 8.01 18.67 -6.93
N PHE A 486 7.65 18.42 -5.67
CA PHE A 486 6.37 18.84 -5.10
C PHE A 486 6.13 20.36 -5.20
N CYS A 487 7.17 21.18 -5.06
CA CYS A 487 7.06 22.64 -5.16
C CYS A 487 6.72 23.13 -6.58
N LEU A 488 6.82 22.29 -7.61
CA LEU A 488 6.38 22.65 -8.96
C LEU A 488 4.89 22.99 -9.00
N LEU A 489 4.07 22.45 -8.09
CA LEU A 489 2.67 22.85 -7.97
C LEU A 489 2.53 24.34 -7.63
N ASP A 490 3.31 24.84 -6.66
CA ASP A 490 3.34 26.26 -6.30
C ASP A 490 3.91 27.11 -7.44
N ILE A 491 5.01 26.66 -8.06
CA ILE A 491 5.71 27.37 -9.12
C ILE A 491 4.81 27.56 -10.33
N ILE A 492 4.11 26.50 -10.78
CA ILE A 492 3.19 26.57 -11.92
C ILE A 492 2.03 27.52 -11.60
N ASP A 493 1.48 27.46 -10.38
CA ASP A 493 0.41 28.37 -9.98
C ASP A 493 0.86 29.83 -9.91
N VAL A 494 2.08 30.11 -9.41
CA VAL A 494 2.63 31.47 -9.36
C VAL A 494 2.95 31.98 -10.76
N ALA A 495 3.52 31.14 -11.63
CA ALA A 495 3.79 31.48 -13.03
C ALA A 495 2.51 31.88 -13.76
N ASP A 496 1.43 31.12 -13.59
CA ASP A 496 0.13 31.44 -14.16
C ASP A 496 -0.48 32.73 -13.60
N ILE A 497 -0.39 32.96 -12.28
CA ILE A 497 -0.93 34.17 -11.63
C ILE A 497 -0.19 35.43 -12.07
N CYS A 498 1.13 35.33 -12.23
CA CYS A 498 1.99 36.46 -12.58
C CYS A 498 2.22 36.61 -14.09
N GLU A 499 1.70 35.68 -14.91
CA GLU A 499 1.94 35.59 -16.36
C GLU A 499 3.46 35.61 -16.69
N ARG A 500 4.25 34.83 -15.93
CA ARG A 500 5.71 34.69 -16.09
C ARG A 500 6.08 33.29 -16.54
N ASP A 501 7.29 33.10 -17.06
CA ASP A 501 7.78 31.77 -17.42
C ASP A 501 8.06 30.93 -16.17
N GLY A 502 7.70 29.65 -16.20
CA GLY A 502 7.87 28.72 -15.08
C GLY A 502 9.34 28.54 -14.65
N GLU A 503 10.31 28.68 -15.56
CA GLU A 503 11.73 28.58 -15.19
C GLU A 503 12.20 29.80 -14.40
N GLU A 504 11.77 31.01 -14.80
CA GLU A 504 12.03 32.24 -14.05
C GLU A 504 11.49 32.13 -12.62
N VAL A 505 10.25 31.65 -12.48
CA VAL A 505 9.62 31.46 -11.17
C VAL A 505 10.32 30.38 -10.36
N ALA A 506 10.73 29.27 -10.98
CA ALA A 506 11.44 28.21 -10.29
C ALA A 506 12.82 28.65 -9.78
N GLU A 507 13.59 29.36 -10.61
CA GLU A 507 14.89 29.92 -10.23
C GLU A 507 14.77 30.84 -9.02
N LEU A 508 13.76 31.72 -9.02
CA LEU A 508 13.48 32.59 -7.88
C LEU A 508 13.00 31.80 -6.65
N TYR A 509 12.09 30.84 -6.81
CA TYR A 509 11.55 30.04 -5.71
C TYR A 509 12.66 29.31 -4.96
N PHE A 510 13.55 28.60 -5.68
CA PHE A 510 14.66 27.87 -5.07
C PHE A 510 15.77 28.79 -4.55
N ALA A 511 16.00 29.95 -5.17
CA ALA A 511 16.91 30.95 -4.62
C ALA A 511 16.39 31.49 -3.28
N LEU A 512 15.10 31.80 -3.20
CA LEU A 512 14.46 32.33 -2.01
C LEU A 512 14.35 31.30 -0.88
N ASP A 513 14.04 30.06 -1.23
CA ASP A 513 14.03 28.91 -0.31
C ASP A 513 15.40 28.75 0.39
N ALA A 514 16.48 28.68 -0.41
CA ALA A 514 17.83 28.55 0.10
C ALA A 514 18.29 29.79 0.90
N HIS A 515 17.90 30.97 0.45
CA HIS A 515 18.24 32.24 1.10
C HIS A 515 17.60 32.38 2.49
N LEU A 516 16.36 31.89 2.64
CA LEU A 516 15.61 31.93 3.90
C LEU A 516 15.81 30.67 4.77
N GLY A 517 16.47 29.64 4.24
CA GLY A 517 16.69 28.35 4.91
C GLY A 517 15.40 27.57 5.15
N ILE A 518 14.43 27.66 4.24
CA ILE A 518 13.12 27.02 4.39
C ILE A 518 13.23 25.50 4.26
N ASP A 519 14.03 25.00 3.33
CA ASP A 519 14.33 23.58 3.15
C ASP A 519 14.92 22.91 4.40
N TRP A 520 15.80 23.61 5.09
CA TRP A 520 16.35 23.16 6.35
C TRP A 520 15.27 23.07 7.43
N LEU A 521 14.38 24.07 7.52
CA LEU A 521 13.25 24.05 8.45
C LEU A 521 12.28 22.91 8.12
N LEU A 522 12.00 22.66 6.84
CA LEU A 522 11.18 21.55 6.37
C LEU A 522 11.81 20.18 6.69
N THR A 523 13.14 20.08 6.61
CA THR A 523 13.90 18.90 7.02
C THR A 523 13.77 18.69 8.53
N ALA A 524 13.96 19.74 9.33
CA ALA A 524 13.83 19.69 10.79
C ALA A 524 12.41 19.28 11.22
N VAL A 525 11.36 19.79 10.57
CA VAL A 525 9.96 19.37 10.80
C VAL A 525 9.74 17.89 10.43
N SER A 526 10.47 17.38 9.44
CA SER A 526 10.43 15.96 9.05
C SER A 526 11.13 15.05 10.06
N ASP A 527 12.15 15.56 10.75
CA ASP A 527 12.93 14.82 11.76
C ASP A 527 12.34 14.90 13.18
N LEU A 528 11.35 15.78 13.42
CA LEU A 528 10.57 15.78 14.65
C LEU A 528 9.98 14.39 14.96
N ALA A 529 9.81 14.08 16.26
CA ALA A 529 9.10 12.88 16.68
C ALA A 529 7.66 12.88 16.15
N ARG A 530 7.14 11.70 15.73
CA ARG A 530 5.74 11.59 15.25
C ARG A 530 4.72 11.80 16.37
N GLY A 531 5.08 11.44 17.60
CA GLY A 531 4.27 11.65 18.79
C GLY A 531 2.85 11.09 18.66
N ASP A 532 1.89 11.78 19.26
CA ASP A 532 0.46 11.48 19.13
C ASP A 532 -0.18 12.21 17.92
N ARG A 533 -1.52 12.15 17.84
CA ARG A 533 -2.29 12.85 16.80
C ARG A 533 -1.96 14.35 16.74
N TRP A 534 -1.84 15.01 17.89
CA TRP A 534 -1.64 16.45 17.94
C TRP A 534 -0.24 16.85 17.48
N HIS A 535 0.78 16.03 17.79
CA HIS A 535 2.11 16.21 17.23
C HIS A 535 2.11 16.05 15.70
N SER A 536 1.39 15.06 15.18
CA SER A 536 1.27 14.85 13.73
C SER A 536 0.59 16.04 13.03
N LEU A 537 -0.51 16.57 13.58
CA LEU A 537 -1.20 17.75 13.08
C LEU A 537 -0.35 19.02 13.18
N ALA A 538 0.37 19.21 14.28
CA ALA A 538 1.26 20.37 14.45
C ALA A 538 2.39 20.35 13.42
N ARG A 539 3.01 19.19 13.18
CA ARG A 539 4.03 19.03 12.11
C ARG A 539 3.48 19.30 10.72
N LEU A 540 2.24 18.89 10.47
CA LEU A 540 1.56 19.20 9.22
C LEU A 540 1.37 20.71 9.07
N ALA A 541 0.77 21.37 10.06
CA ALA A 541 0.55 22.81 10.06
C ALA A 541 1.84 23.61 9.83
N LEU A 542 2.93 23.24 10.52
CA LEU A 542 4.24 23.89 10.32
C LEU A 542 4.75 23.77 8.89
N ARG A 543 4.60 22.59 8.29
CA ARG A 543 5.03 22.38 6.91
C ARG A 543 4.19 23.19 5.93
N ASP A 544 2.88 23.18 6.10
CA ASP A 544 1.96 23.91 5.23
C ASP A 544 2.18 25.42 5.35
N ASP A 545 2.47 25.91 6.56
CA ASP A 545 2.82 27.30 6.81
C ASP A 545 4.14 27.72 6.14
N LEU A 546 5.16 26.86 6.16
CA LEU A 546 6.45 27.11 5.52
C LEU A 546 6.30 27.17 3.98
N TYR A 547 5.67 26.17 3.36
CA TYR A 547 5.41 26.18 1.92
C TYR A 547 4.52 27.36 1.51
N GLY A 548 3.42 27.60 2.23
CA GLY A 548 2.51 28.70 1.95
C GLY A 548 3.18 30.07 2.07
N SER A 549 4.09 30.24 3.04
CA SER A 549 4.88 31.47 3.18
C SER A 549 5.87 31.63 2.04
N LEU A 550 6.61 30.57 1.67
CA LEU A 550 7.55 30.60 0.55
C LEU A 550 6.86 30.91 -0.78
N ARG A 551 5.71 30.29 -1.05
CA ARG A 551 4.86 30.61 -2.22
C ARG A 551 4.46 32.08 -2.23
N SER A 552 3.98 32.60 -1.10
CA SER A 552 3.52 34.00 -0.99
C SER A 552 4.67 35.00 -1.15
N LEU A 553 5.84 34.70 -0.58
CA LEU A 553 7.03 35.52 -0.74
C LEU A 553 7.54 35.48 -2.19
N THR A 554 7.53 34.30 -2.83
CA THR A 554 7.91 34.17 -4.25
C THR A 554 7.05 35.09 -5.11
N LEU A 555 5.73 35.11 -4.89
CA LEU A 555 4.82 36.01 -5.59
C LEU A 555 5.13 37.49 -5.28
N GLU A 556 5.34 37.86 -4.01
CA GLU A 556 5.67 39.24 -3.61
C GLU A 556 6.97 39.73 -4.25
N VAL A 557 8.02 38.90 -4.26
CA VAL A 557 9.33 39.22 -4.82
C VAL A 557 9.25 39.28 -6.35
N LEU A 558 8.59 38.32 -6.98
CA LEU A 558 8.44 38.25 -8.44
C LEU A 558 7.68 39.47 -9.00
N VAL A 559 6.62 39.93 -8.31
CA VAL A 559 5.85 41.13 -8.71
C VAL A 559 6.67 42.42 -8.49
N GLY A 560 7.61 42.41 -7.56
CA GLY A 560 8.47 43.56 -7.30
C GLY A 560 9.62 43.71 -8.28
N GLY A 561 10.05 42.62 -8.93
CA GLY A 561 11.19 42.58 -9.83
C GLY A 561 10.86 42.55 -11.32
N GLU A 562 11.83 42.95 -12.14
CA GLU A 562 11.72 42.95 -13.59
C GLU A 562 12.11 41.57 -14.18
N PRO A 563 11.56 41.14 -15.32
CA PRO A 563 11.82 39.81 -15.88
C PRO A 563 13.30 39.49 -16.14
N ASP A 564 14.10 40.49 -16.52
CA ASP A 564 15.52 40.37 -16.86
C ASP A 564 16.45 40.39 -15.65
N GLU A 565 15.94 40.72 -14.45
CA GLU A 565 16.70 40.64 -13.21
C GLU A 565 16.91 39.18 -12.79
N THR A 566 18.12 38.90 -12.31
CA THR A 566 18.48 37.63 -11.69
C THR A 566 17.67 37.40 -10.40
N PRO A 567 17.50 36.14 -9.95
CA PRO A 567 16.88 35.85 -8.66
C PRO A 567 17.48 36.64 -7.50
N GLU A 568 18.82 36.80 -7.48
CA GLU A 568 19.55 37.52 -6.45
C GLU A 568 19.21 39.03 -6.47
N GLU A 569 19.16 39.65 -7.64
CA GLU A 569 18.77 41.07 -7.78
C GLU A 569 17.34 41.31 -7.30
N LYS A 570 16.40 40.41 -7.65
CA LYS A 570 15.00 40.48 -7.19
C LYS A 570 14.90 40.38 -5.66
N ILE A 571 15.67 39.47 -5.07
CA ILE A 571 15.74 39.29 -3.61
C ILE A 571 16.33 40.54 -2.94
N ASP A 572 17.45 41.06 -3.44
CA ASP A 572 18.11 42.26 -2.90
C ASP A 572 17.19 43.49 -2.96
N TYR A 573 16.49 43.68 -4.08
CA TYR A 573 15.51 44.75 -4.22
C TYR A 573 14.36 44.61 -3.21
N TRP A 574 13.79 43.41 -3.08
CA TRP A 574 12.75 43.14 -2.08
C TRP A 574 13.25 43.41 -0.65
N GLU A 575 14.47 43.03 -0.31
CA GLU A 575 15.06 43.28 0.99
C GLU A 575 15.19 44.77 1.30
N SER A 576 15.75 45.52 0.36
CA SER A 576 15.98 46.96 0.53
C SER A 576 14.66 47.69 0.79
N THR A 577 13.58 47.26 0.13
CA THR A 577 12.24 47.85 0.25
C THR A 577 11.51 47.40 1.53
N ASN A 578 11.96 46.33 2.19
CA ASN A 578 11.30 45.74 3.36
C ASN A 578 12.21 45.60 4.60
N ALA A 579 13.37 46.26 4.62
CA ALA A 579 14.44 46.07 5.60
C ALA A 579 13.99 46.15 7.07
N SER A 580 13.13 47.11 7.42
CA SER A 580 12.63 47.30 8.78
C SER A 580 11.78 46.13 9.29
N ARG A 581 11.05 45.45 8.39
CA ARG A 581 10.25 44.26 8.70
C ARG A 581 11.14 43.03 8.80
N LEU A 582 12.06 42.86 7.85
CA LEU A 582 12.90 41.67 7.75
C LEU A 582 13.95 41.58 8.87
N ALA A 583 14.45 42.70 9.37
CA ALA A 583 15.49 42.72 10.40
C ALA A 583 15.14 41.88 11.64
N ARG A 584 13.89 41.99 12.14
CA ARG A 584 13.44 41.23 13.32
C ARG A 584 13.32 39.74 13.03
N SER A 585 12.72 39.39 11.90
CA SER A 585 12.50 37.99 11.51
C SER A 585 13.82 37.28 11.22
N ARG A 586 14.80 37.97 10.62
CA ARG A 586 16.16 37.45 10.40
C ARG A 586 16.93 37.20 11.67
N SER A 587 16.94 38.17 12.60
CA SER A 587 17.65 37.99 13.88
C SER A 587 17.10 36.78 14.64
N ALA A 588 15.77 36.63 14.68
CA ALA A 588 15.12 35.50 15.34
C ALA A 588 15.43 34.16 14.65
N LEU A 589 15.44 34.12 13.32
CA LEU A 589 15.81 32.90 12.58
C LEU A 589 17.29 32.55 12.78
N ALA A 590 18.20 33.53 12.76
CA ALA A 590 19.62 33.32 13.02
C ALA A 590 19.87 32.72 14.41
N GLU A 591 19.24 33.26 15.46
CA GLU A 591 19.31 32.70 16.82
C GLU A 591 18.82 31.25 16.87
N ILE A 592 17.73 30.93 16.14
CA ILE A 592 17.21 29.57 16.07
C ILE A 592 18.21 28.63 15.37
N PHE A 593 18.76 29.05 14.22
CA PHE A 593 19.76 28.27 13.48
C PHE A 593 21.03 28.04 14.32
N GLU A 594 21.50 29.04 15.07
CA GLU A 594 22.67 28.94 15.95
C GLU A 594 22.43 28.07 17.20
N SER A 595 21.21 28.06 17.74
CA SER A 595 20.88 27.31 18.96
C SER A 595 20.97 25.77 18.80
N GLY A 596 20.86 25.27 17.56
CA GLY A 596 20.86 23.84 17.24
C GLY A 596 19.70 23.02 17.82
N THR A 597 18.76 23.64 18.55
CA THR A 597 17.66 22.94 19.25
C THR A 597 16.36 23.08 18.47
N LEU A 598 15.97 22.04 17.74
CA LEU A 598 14.85 22.06 16.79
C LEU A 598 13.67 21.24 17.27
N ASP A 599 13.09 21.66 18.40
CA ASP A 599 11.83 21.10 18.86
C ASP A 599 10.62 21.77 18.17
N LEU A 600 9.43 21.26 18.46
CA LEU A 600 8.19 21.75 17.88
C LEU A 600 7.95 23.25 18.20
N ALA A 601 8.35 23.72 19.38
CA ALA A 601 8.14 25.10 19.81
C ALA A 601 9.05 26.04 19.01
N THR A 602 10.34 25.73 18.92
CA THR A 602 11.31 26.51 18.14
C THR A 602 10.92 26.57 16.67
N LEU A 603 10.53 25.44 16.06
CA LEU A 603 10.09 25.39 14.66
C LEU A 603 8.76 26.15 14.43
N SER A 604 7.88 26.18 15.42
CA SER A 604 6.67 27.03 15.38
C SER A 604 6.99 28.51 15.38
N VAL A 605 7.98 28.94 16.16
CA VAL A 605 8.46 30.31 16.13
C VAL A 605 9.08 30.63 14.78
N ALA A 606 9.93 29.75 14.24
CA ALA A 606 10.56 29.94 12.93
C ALA A 606 9.52 30.10 11.82
N ALA A 607 8.55 29.19 11.71
CA ALA A 607 7.47 29.27 10.72
C ALA A 607 6.67 30.58 10.84
N ARG A 608 6.41 31.05 12.08
CA ARG A 608 5.76 32.35 12.31
C ARG A 608 6.62 33.53 11.83
N GLN A 609 7.93 33.48 12.04
CA GLN A 609 8.85 34.54 11.58
C GLN A 609 8.86 34.61 10.05
N VAL A 610 8.95 33.47 9.37
CA VAL A 610 8.87 33.42 7.89
C VAL A 610 7.54 34.02 7.41
N ARG A 611 6.41 33.60 8.00
CA ARG A 611 5.09 34.14 7.63
C ARG A 611 4.98 35.65 7.82
N SER A 612 5.59 36.19 8.88
CA SER A 612 5.59 37.63 9.14
C SER A 612 6.35 38.46 8.10
N MET A 613 7.18 37.82 7.27
CA MET A 613 7.88 38.46 6.15
C MET A 613 6.94 38.71 4.96
N VAL A 614 5.80 38.03 4.85
CA VAL A 614 4.79 38.25 3.78
C VAL A 614 4.01 39.53 4.09
N ARG A 615 3.72 40.38 3.09
CA ARG A 615 2.81 41.53 3.28
C ARG A 615 1.40 41.01 3.52
N GLY A 616 0.77 41.43 4.61
CA GLY A 616 -0.67 41.20 4.80
C GLY A 616 -1.42 41.78 3.61
N VAL A 617 -2.22 40.96 2.94
CA VAL A 617 -3.17 41.40 1.89
C VAL A 617 -4.23 42.27 2.57
N GLY A 618 -3.92 43.55 2.71
CA GLY A 618 -4.74 44.47 3.49
C GLY A 618 -4.01 45.78 3.75
N THR A 619 -3.68 46.51 2.68
CA THR A 619 -3.46 47.98 2.61
C THR A 619 -2.77 48.35 1.29
N ARG A 620 -3.41 48.08 0.15
CA ARG A 620 -3.34 49.04 -0.95
C ARG A 620 -4.57 49.93 -0.78
N SER A 621 -4.39 51.03 -0.05
CA SER A 621 -5.40 52.09 -0.03
C SER A 621 -5.56 52.58 -1.45
N GLU A 622 -6.79 52.54 -1.94
CA GLU A 622 -7.24 53.45 -2.98
C GLU A 622 -6.76 54.87 -2.62
N VAL A 623 -5.86 55.42 -3.44
CA VAL A 623 -5.60 56.86 -3.47
C VAL A 623 -5.71 57.25 -4.95
N GLY A 624 -6.62 58.20 -5.19
CA GLY A 624 -7.26 58.52 -6.48
C GLY A 624 -6.31 58.94 -7.60
N ARG A 625 -6.75 58.94 -8.86
CA ARG A 625 -8.05 59.32 -9.43
C ARG A 625 -8.41 58.45 -10.62
#